data_AF-A0ABD3FVD1-F1
#
_entry.id   AF-A0ABD3FVD1-F1
#
_cell.length_a   1.000
_cell.length_b   1.000
_cell.length_c   1.000
_cell.angle_alpha   90.00
_cell.angle_beta   90.00
_cell.angle_gamma   90.00
#
_symmetry.space_group_name_H-M   'P 1'
#
loop_
_entity.id
_entity.type
_entity.pdbx_description
1 polymer ?
#
loop_
_entity_poly.entity_id
_entity_poly.type
_entity_poly.pdbx_seq_one_letter_code
_entity_poly.pdbx_strand_id
1 'polypeptide(L)'
;MLAIEDMKKLQKEQHRVTMVIFRKKKKETIQKQQQECRRLEREIKLFVKTARAKVACISVGDSKRASTSTVIKLQKAVVDWKTLSRENRALHDEIERREGFEQAVRKPNQAAIDAETLLLLPVDSQSGHRVCFDHEEPSFHFYPFTKAGFDTGVRNFEAELTKGIQSVSMIGNILGWDVYRAPLVTNDNSVLQRVQLAKRMCYPLDDLL
;
A
#
# COMPACT_ATOMS: atom_id res chain seq x y z
N MET A 1 23.52 30.25 36.29
CA MET A 1 22.15 29.70 36.10
C MET A 1 21.11 30.75 35.73
N LEU A 2 21.10 31.95 36.34
CA LEU A 2 20.14 33.03 36.03
C LEU A 2 20.09 33.46 34.54
N ALA A 3 21.23 33.57 33.86
CA ALA A 3 21.29 33.99 32.45
C ALA A 3 20.62 33.03 31.46
N ILE A 4 20.58 31.73 31.77
CA ILE A 4 19.94 30.71 30.93
C ILE A 4 18.40 30.80 31.05
N GLU A 5 17.92 31.09 32.26
CA GLU A 5 16.49 31.28 32.54
C GLU A 5 15.94 32.50 31.80
N ASP A 6 16.69 33.61 31.81
CA ASP A 6 16.29 34.86 31.14
C ASP A 6 16.35 34.75 29.61
N MET A 7 17.30 34.01 29.06
CA MET A 7 17.34 33.70 27.62
C MET A 7 16.13 32.86 27.18
N LYS A 8 15.71 31.88 27.99
CA LYS A 8 14.49 31.09 27.72
C LYS A 8 13.22 31.95 27.78
N LYS A 9 13.13 32.90 28.70
CA LYS A 9 12.00 33.85 28.78
C LYS A 9 11.94 34.74 27.53
N LEU A 10 13.08 35.27 27.07
CA LEU A 10 13.15 36.07 25.85
C LEU A 10 12.70 35.29 24.62
N GLN A 11 13.14 34.04 24.48
CA GLN A 11 12.71 33.17 23.36
C GLN A 11 11.20 32.91 23.37
N LYS A 12 10.62 32.66 24.55
CA LYS A 12 9.16 32.48 24.68
C LYS A 12 8.39 33.74 24.27
N GLU A 13 8.88 34.92 24.64
CA GLU A 13 8.23 36.18 24.28
C GLU A 13 8.36 36.47 22.78
N GLN A 14 9.53 36.27 22.18
CA GLN A 14 9.73 36.37 20.73
C GLN A 14 8.82 35.40 19.97
N HIS A 15 8.70 34.15 20.45
CA HIS A 15 7.79 33.17 19.87
C HIS A 15 6.33 33.64 19.99
N ARG A 16 5.93 34.20 21.13
CA ARG A 16 4.57 34.74 21.34
C ARG A 16 4.24 35.84 20.34
N VAL A 17 5.13 36.83 20.19
CA VAL A 17 4.97 37.92 19.21
C VAL A 17 4.89 37.38 17.79
N THR A 18 5.79 36.46 17.43
CA THR A 18 5.79 35.81 16.11
C THR A 18 4.48 35.08 15.83
N MET A 19 3.95 34.34 16.81
CA MET A 19 2.68 33.62 16.67
C MET A 19 1.48 34.55 16.52
N VAL A 20 1.49 35.72 17.18
CA VAL A 20 0.43 36.73 17.01
C VAL A 20 0.46 37.30 15.58
N ILE A 21 1.64 37.67 15.08
CA ILE A 21 1.81 38.17 13.70
C ILE A 21 1.36 37.10 12.70
N PHE A 22 1.79 35.85 12.89
CA PHE A 22 1.40 34.73 12.04
C PHE A 22 -0.12 34.53 12.01
N ARG A 23 -0.77 34.52 13.18
CA ARG A 23 -2.23 34.38 13.29
C ARG A 23 -2.96 35.51 12.58
N LYS A 24 -2.49 36.75 12.73
CA LYS A 24 -3.06 37.92 12.05
C LYS A 24 -2.94 37.80 10.53
N LYS A 25 -1.75 37.51 10.02
CA LYS A 25 -1.50 37.32 8.58
C LYS A 25 -2.33 36.17 7.99
N LYS A 26 -2.46 35.06 8.73
CA LYS A 26 -3.31 33.92 8.36
C LYS A 26 -4.77 34.34 8.27
N LYS A 27 -5.27 35.10 9.25
CA LYS A 27 -6.65 35.62 9.26
C LYS A 27 -6.91 36.55 8.07
N GLU A 28 -6.00 37.47 7.78
CA GLU A 28 -6.10 38.40 6.64
C GLU A 28 -6.14 37.65 5.31
N THR A 29 -5.30 36.62 5.14
CA THR A 29 -5.24 35.81 3.91
C THR A 29 -6.56 35.06 3.69
N ILE A 30 -7.09 34.41 4.73
CA ILE A 30 -8.37 33.70 4.66
C ILE A 30 -9.51 34.68 4.36
N GLN A 31 -9.53 35.85 5.00
CA GLN A 31 -10.54 36.87 4.73
C GLN A 31 -10.49 37.38 3.29
N LYS A 32 -9.29 37.62 2.74
CA LYS A 32 -9.10 38.02 1.35
C LYS A 32 -9.64 36.96 0.38
N GLN A 33 -9.30 35.69 0.61
CA GLN A 33 -9.81 34.58 -0.20
C GLN A 33 -11.34 34.50 -0.16
N GLN A 34 -11.93 34.62 1.03
CA GLN A 34 -13.40 34.61 1.17
C GLN A 34 -14.07 35.80 0.46
N GLN A 35 -13.45 36.98 0.51
CA GLN A 35 -13.96 38.16 -0.21
C GLN A 35 -13.94 37.95 -1.73
N GLU A 36 -12.84 37.41 -2.27
CA GLU A 36 -12.74 37.07 -3.69
C GLU A 36 -13.75 35.99 -4.10
N CYS A 37 -13.91 34.92 -3.30
CA CYS A 37 -14.95 33.92 -3.56
C CYS A 37 -16.35 34.55 -3.62
N ARG A 38 -16.69 35.42 -2.66
CA ARG A 38 -17.98 36.13 -2.66
C ARG A 38 -18.13 37.10 -3.84
N ARG A 39 -17.04 37.68 -4.34
CA ARG A 39 -17.04 38.54 -5.52
C ARG A 39 -17.32 37.72 -6.79
N LEU A 40 -16.56 36.66 -7.00
CA LEU A 40 -16.72 35.74 -8.13
C LEU A 40 -18.10 35.08 -8.15
N GLU A 41 -18.62 34.68 -7.00
CA GLU A 41 -19.96 34.09 -6.92
C GLU A 41 -21.05 35.09 -7.35
N ARG A 42 -20.93 36.37 -6.96
CA ARG A 42 -21.84 37.43 -7.42
C ARG A 42 -21.74 37.66 -8.92
N GLU A 43 -20.52 37.66 -9.46
CA GLU A 43 -20.25 37.83 -10.88
C GLU A 43 -20.87 36.69 -11.71
N ILE A 44 -20.66 35.44 -11.29
CA ILE A 44 -21.26 34.26 -11.91
C ILE A 44 -22.79 34.32 -11.83
N LYS A 45 -23.36 34.68 -10.67
CA LYS A 45 -24.82 34.84 -10.52
C LYS A 45 -25.38 35.87 -11.48
N LEU A 46 -24.69 37.00 -11.65
CA LEU A 46 -25.10 38.06 -12.58
C LEU A 46 -25.01 37.56 -14.02
N PHE A 47 -23.91 36.91 -14.41
CA PHE A 47 -23.74 36.34 -15.74
C PHE A 47 -24.84 35.32 -16.07
N VAL A 48 -25.14 34.40 -15.16
CA VAL A 48 -26.21 33.40 -15.34
C VAL A 48 -27.58 34.06 -15.46
N LYS A 49 -27.88 35.08 -14.65
CA LYS A 49 -29.14 35.86 -14.76
C LYS A 49 -29.26 36.53 -16.12
N THR A 50 -28.21 37.20 -16.59
CA THR A 50 -28.17 37.86 -17.90
C THR A 50 -28.33 36.86 -19.04
N ALA A 51 -27.65 35.72 -18.97
CA ALA A 51 -27.78 34.65 -19.96
C ALA A 51 -29.22 34.10 -20.01
N ARG A 52 -29.83 33.83 -18.85
CA ARG A 52 -31.24 33.38 -18.77
C ARG A 52 -32.22 34.41 -19.33
N ALA A 53 -32.03 35.69 -19.03
CA ALA A 53 -32.87 36.76 -19.56
C ALA A 53 -32.77 36.85 -21.09
N LYS A 54 -31.56 36.76 -21.66
CA LYS A 54 -31.34 36.73 -23.12
C LYS A 54 -32.05 35.54 -23.77
N VAL A 55 -31.93 34.35 -23.18
CA VAL A 55 -32.63 33.14 -23.67
C VAL A 55 -34.15 33.30 -23.61
N ALA A 56 -34.69 33.90 -22.55
CA ALA A 56 -36.12 34.16 -22.43
C ALA A 56 -36.63 35.11 -23.53
N CYS A 57 -35.90 36.19 -23.85
CA CYS A 57 -36.26 37.11 -24.93
C CYS A 57 -36.23 36.46 -26.33
N ILE A 58 -35.30 35.52 -26.58
CA ILE A 58 -35.19 34.82 -27.86
C ILE A 58 -36.35 33.83 -28.09
N SER A 59 -36.94 33.29 -27.01
CA SER A 59 -38.00 32.27 -27.08
C SER A 59 -39.37 32.76 -27.59
N VAL A 60 -39.51 34.06 -27.87
CA VAL A 60 -40.76 34.68 -28.37
C VAL A 60 -40.84 34.67 -29.91
N GLY A 61 -39.72 34.50 -30.63
CA GLY A 61 -39.68 34.38 -32.09
C GLY A 61 -39.49 32.94 -32.59
N ASP A 62 -40.00 32.61 -33.78
CA ASP A 62 -40.20 31.29 -34.41
C ASP A 62 -39.01 30.30 -34.52
N SER A 63 -37.89 30.50 -33.84
CA SER A 63 -36.72 29.58 -33.79
C SER A 63 -36.76 28.60 -32.60
N LYS A 64 -37.93 28.03 -32.27
CA LYS A 64 -38.10 27.15 -31.09
C LYS A 64 -37.48 25.76 -31.27
N ARG A 65 -37.58 25.14 -32.45
CA ARG A 65 -37.21 23.72 -32.62
C ARG A 65 -35.69 23.46 -32.63
N ALA A 66 -34.90 24.29 -33.31
CA ALA A 66 -33.44 24.15 -33.35
C ALA A 66 -32.77 24.53 -32.02
N SER A 67 -33.26 25.60 -31.37
CA SER A 67 -32.75 26.07 -30.07
C SER A 67 -33.02 25.09 -28.92
N THR A 68 -34.16 24.39 -28.93
CA THR A 68 -34.44 23.37 -27.90
C THR A 68 -33.50 22.16 -28.02
N SER A 69 -33.16 21.74 -29.25
CA SER A 69 -32.24 20.61 -29.48
C SER A 69 -30.82 20.88 -28.99
N THR A 70 -30.28 22.08 -29.25
CA THR A 70 -28.94 22.46 -28.78
C THR A 70 -28.87 22.64 -27.26
N VAL A 71 -29.93 23.20 -26.66
CA VAL A 71 -30.03 23.32 -25.19
C VAL A 71 -30.08 21.95 -24.51
N ILE A 72 -30.82 20.98 -25.06
CA ILE A 72 -30.87 19.61 -24.52
C ILE A 72 -29.49 18.94 -24.62
N LYS A 73 -28.78 19.11 -25.74
CA LYS A 73 -27.42 18.57 -25.91
C LYS A 73 -26.43 19.17 -24.90
N LEU A 74 -26.49 20.48 -24.69
CA LEU A 74 -25.65 21.16 -23.69
C LEU A 74 -25.99 20.73 -22.26
N GLN A 75 -27.28 20.58 -21.92
CA GLN A 75 -27.69 20.07 -20.62
C GLN A 75 -27.18 18.66 -20.37
N LYS A 76 -27.30 17.76 -21.36
CA LYS A 76 -26.74 16.41 -21.28
C LYS A 76 -25.23 16.45 -21.07
N ALA A 77 -24.49 17.24 -21.84
CA ALA A 77 -23.04 17.37 -21.70
C ALA A 77 -22.62 17.90 -20.31
N VAL A 78 -23.38 18.85 -19.73
CA VAL A 78 -23.12 19.35 -18.37
C VAL A 78 -23.37 18.28 -17.31
N VAL A 79 -24.41 17.46 -17.47
CA VAL A 79 -24.70 16.33 -16.59
C VAL A 79 -23.58 15.30 -16.69
N ASP A 80 -23.20 14.91 -17.91
CA ASP A 80 -22.14 13.94 -18.17
C ASP A 80 -20.80 14.43 -17.58
N TRP A 81 -20.44 15.70 -17.78
CA TRP A 81 -19.25 16.31 -17.19
C TRP A 81 -19.26 16.27 -15.66
N LYS A 82 -20.40 16.54 -15.02
CA LYS A 82 -20.52 16.46 -13.55
C LYS A 82 -20.40 15.03 -13.05
N THR A 83 -20.91 14.04 -13.78
CA THR A 83 -20.78 12.62 -13.46
C THR A 83 -19.31 12.21 -13.54
N LEU A 84 -18.66 12.49 -14.67
CA LEU A 84 -17.24 12.19 -14.88
C LEU A 84 -16.34 12.89 -13.86
N SER A 85 -16.62 14.16 -13.51
CA SER A 85 -15.84 14.89 -12.51
C SER A 85 -15.94 14.26 -11.11
N ARG A 86 -17.09 13.67 -10.78
CA ARG A 86 -17.29 12.96 -9.51
C ARG A 86 -16.56 11.62 -9.49
N GLU A 87 -16.65 10.86 -10.57
CA GLU A 87 -15.92 9.60 -10.74
C GLU A 87 -14.42 9.84 -10.69
N ASN A 88 -13.92 10.85 -11.40
CA ASN A 88 -12.51 11.17 -11.41
C ASN A 88 -11.99 11.58 -10.02
N ARG A 89 -12.80 12.32 -9.24
CA ARG A 89 -12.48 12.61 -7.83
C ARG A 89 -12.42 11.34 -6.99
N ALA A 90 -13.40 10.44 -7.12
CA ALA A 90 -13.41 9.18 -6.37
C ALA A 90 -12.21 8.28 -6.72
N LEU A 91 -11.79 8.27 -7.99
CA LEU A 91 -10.59 7.57 -8.44
C LEU A 91 -9.32 8.19 -7.85
N HIS A 92 -9.22 9.52 -7.81
CA HIS A 92 -8.11 10.19 -7.15
C HIS A 92 -8.04 9.88 -5.65
N ASP A 93 -9.19 9.88 -4.94
CA ASP A 93 -9.25 9.51 -3.52
C ASP A 93 -8.85 8.04 -3.30
N GLU A 94 -9.17 7.14 -4.24
CA GLU A 94 -8.74 5.73 -4.23
C GLU A 94 -7.23 5.58 -4.46
N ILE A 95 -6.67 6.33 -5.41
CA ILE A 95 -5.23 6.36 -5.68
C ILE A 95 -4.49 6.87 -4.46
N GLU A 96 -4.90 8.00 -3.89
CA GLU A 96 -4.26 8.56 -2.69
C GLU A 96 -4.28 7.56 -1.53
N ARG A 97 -5.38 6.83 -1.35
CA ARG A 97 -5.46 5.79 -0.31
C ARG A 97 -4.52 4.63 -0.58
N ARG A 98 -4.41 4.18 -1.84
CA ARG A 98 -3.51 3.09 -2.24
C ARG A 98 -2.06 3.51 -2.10
N GLU A 99 -1.70 4.69 -2.55
CA GLU A 99 -0.36 5.27 -2.39
C GLU A 99 -0.01 5.42 -0.91
N GLY A 100 -0.97 5.87 -0.08
CA GLY A 100 -0.81 5.93 1.37
C GLY A 100 -0.56 4.56 1.99
N PHE A 101 -1.31 3.54 1.58
CA PHE A 101 -1.13 2.16 2.03
C PHE A 101 0.22 1.59 1.56
N GLU A 102 0.56 1.74 0.28
CA GLU A 102 1.85 1.32 -0.26
C GLU A 102 3.00 2.01 0.46
N GLN A 103 2.89 3.31 0.75
CA GLN A 103 3.92 4.02 1.48
C GLN A 103 4.02 3.55 2.94
N ALA A 104 2.89 3.24 3.58
CA ALA A 104 2.85 2.69 4.94
C ALA A 104 3.37 1.24 5.03
N VAL A 105 3.26 0.45 3.97
CA VAL A 105 3.84 -0.91 3.88
C VAL A 105 5.31 -0.87 3.45
N ARG A 106 5.65 0.00 2.50
CA ARG A 106 7.01 0.12 1.93
C ARG A 106 7.99 0.80 2.88
N LYS A 107 7.58 1.81 3.66
CA LYS A 107 8.46 2.47 4.65
C LYS A 107 8.99 1.53 5.74
N PRO A 108 8.18 0.71 6.43
CA PRO A 108 8.69 -0.24 7.40
C PRO A 108 9.48 -1.36 6.74
N ASN A 109 9.10 -1.80 5.52
CA ASN A 109 9.88 -2.79 4.78
C ASN A 109 11.23 -2.23 4.33
N GLN A 110 11.33 -0.99 3.88
CA GLN A 110 12.59 -0.36 3.50
C GLN A 110 13.45 -0.06 4.74
N ALA A 111 12.86 0.38 5.87
CA ALA A 111 13.60 0.55 7.11
C ALA A 111 14.07 -0.77 7.70
N ALA A 112 13.29 -1.85 7.56
CA ALA A 112 13.71 -3.20 7.91
C ALA A 112 14.80 -3.71 6.97
N ILE A 113 14.66 -3.52 5.65
CA ILE A 113 15.69 -3.87 4.66
C ILE A 113 16.95 -3.06 4.85
N ASP A 114 16.89 -1.76 5.15
CA ASP A 114 18.07 -0.91 5.36
C ASP A 114 18.75 -1.22 6.71
N ALA A 115 17.98 -1.50 7.76
CA ALA A 115 18.50 -1.98 9.04
C ALA A 115 19.11 -3.40 8.92
N GLU A 116 18.47 -4.28 8.16
CA GLU A 116 19.00 -5.58 7.79
C GLU A 116 20.22 -5.42 6.87
N THR A 117 20.25 -4.50 5.91
CA THR A 117 21.41 -4.27 5.02
C THR A 117 22.61 -3.75 5.79
N LEU A 118 22.41 -2.96 6.85
CA LEU A 118 23.47 -2.51 7.75
C LEU A 118 23.89 -3.60 8.78
N LEU A 119 23.05 -4.59 9.06
CA LEU A 119 23.35 -5.75 9.91
C LEU A 119 23.79 -7.00 9.12
N LEU A 120 23.56 -7.02 7.81
CA LEU A 120 23.80 -8.11 6.86
C LEU A 120 24.89 -7.78 5.85
N LEU A 121 25.58 -6.64 5.94
CA LEU A 121 26.94 -6.59 5.40
C LEU A 121 27.77 -7.49 6.30
N PRO A 122 28.02 -8.76 5.92
CA PRO A 122 28.91 -9.58 6.69
C PRO A 122 30.25 -8.86 6.52
N VAL A 123 30.88 -8.46 7.63
CA VAL A 123 32.33 -8.31 7.61
C VAL A 123 32.84 -9.61 7.00
N ASP A 124 33.46 -9.46 5.84
CA ASP A 124 33.79 -10.49 4.87
C ASP A 124 34.25 -11.78 5.56
N SER A 125 33.42 -12.82 5.52
CA SER A 125 33.73 -14.12 6.12
C SER A 125 33.00 -15.29 5.46
N GLN A 126 32.06 -15.06 4.53
CA GLN A 126 31.35 -16.13 3.84
C GLN A 126 31.49 -16.00 2.32
N SER A 127 31.93 -17.10 1.71
CA SER A 127 32.15 -17.28 0.28
C SER A 127 30.83 -17.20 -0.53
N GLY A 128 30.34 -15.99 -0.76
CA GLY A 128 29.31 -15.70 -1.76
C GLY A 128 29.91 -15.38 -3.12
N HIS A 129 29.12 -15.51 -4.19
CA HIS A 129 29.50 -15.00 -5.51
C HIS A 129 28.41 -14.09 -6.07
N ARG A 130 28.84 -13.02 -6.73
CA ARG A 130 27.95 -12.08 -7.39
C ARG A 130 27.63 -12.57 -8.79
N VAL A 131 26.34 -12.77 -9.08
CA VAL A 131 25.86 -13.19 -10.40
C VAL A 131 25.53 -11.93 -11.21
N CYS A 132 26.20 -11.77 -12.34
CA CYS A 132 25.99 -10.67 -13.29
C CYS A 132 25.39 -11.22 -14.58
N PHE A 133 24.51 -10.44 -15.21
CA PHE A 133 23.88 -10.76 -16.49
C PHE A 133 24.30 -9.75 -17.56
N ASP A 134 24.33 -10.19 -18.82
CA ASP A 134 24.89 -9.41 -19.94
C ASP A 134 23.95 -8.28 -20.45
N HIS A 135 22.70 -8.22 -20.00
CA HIS A 135 21.66 -7.34 -20.56
C HIS A 135 20.93 -6.51 -19.49
N GLU A 136 21.55 -5.45 -18.97
CA GLU A 136 20.95 -4.44 -18.05
C GLU A 136 20.13 -4.96 -16.85
N GLU A 137 20.19 -6.26 -16.57
CA GLU A 137 19.46 -6.91 -15.50
C GLU A 137 20.18 -6.67 -14.16
N PRO A 138 19.43 -6.45 -13.08
CA PRO A 138 20.02 -6.20 -11.78
C PRO A 138 20.78 -7.43 -11.29
N SER A 139 22.09 -7.27 -11.08
CA SER A 139 22.92 -8.31 -10.46
C SER A 139 22.43 -8.61 -9.04
N PHE A 140 22.45 -9.88 -8.64
CA PHE A 140 22.19 -10.27 -7.25
C PHE A 140 23.37 -11.07 -6.66
N HIS A 141 23.44 -11.11 -5.33
CA HIS A 141 24.45 -11.86 -4.61
C HIS A 141 23.90 -13.24 -4.26
N PHE A 142 24.56 -14.30 -4.74
CA PHE A 142 24.19 -15.66 -4.44
C PHE A 142 25.10 -16.22 -3.34
N TYR A 143 24.46 -16.73 -2.30
CA TYR A 143 25.12 -17.44 -1.22
C TYR A 143 24.79 -18.93 -1.35
N PRO A 144 25.71 -19.76 -1.85
CA PRO A 144 25.46 -21.20 -1.91
C PRO A 144 25.19 -21.72 -0.51
N PHE A 145 24.14 -22.53 -0.37
CA PHE A 145 23.88 -23.23 0.89
C PHE A 145 25.10 -24.08 1.24
N THR A 146 25.63 -23.92 2.44
CA THR A 146 26.65 -24.85 2.92
C THR A 146 26.01 -26.21 3.11
N LYS A 147 26.70 -27.29 2.71
CA LYS A 147 26.22 -28.66 2.93
C LYS A 147 25.81 -28.89 4.39
N ALA A 148 26.60 -28.35 5.33
CA ALA A 148 26.29 -28.40 6.75
C ALA A 148 24.98 -27.67 7.12
N GLY A 149 24.67 -26.52 6.50
CA GLY A 149 23.42 -25.80 6.69
C GLY A 149 22.21 -26.57 6.14
N PHE A 150 22.35 -27.15 4.95
CA PHE A 150 21.33 -28.02 4.36
C PHE A 150 21.05 -29.25 5.25
N ASP A 151 22.11 -29.98 5.63
CA ASP A 151 22.00 -31.17 6.48
C ASP A 151 21.38 -30.84 7.85
N THR A 152 21.61 -29.63 8.37
CA THR A 152 21.00 -29.15 9.60
C THR A 152 19.51 -28.84 9.41
N GLY A 153 19.13 -28.20 8.30
CA GLY A 153 17.73 -27.96 7.95
C GLY A 153 16.94 -29.27 7.78
N VAL A 154 17.53 -30.24 7.07
CA VAL A 154 16.94 -31.58 6.89
C VAL A 154 16.76 -32.28 8.23
N ARG A 155 17.79 -32.29 9.08
CA ARG A 155 17.70 -32.91 10.42
C ARG A 155 16.65 -32.24 11.32
N ASN A 156 16.52 -30.92 11.26
CA ASN A 156 15.50 -30.20 12.02
C ASN A 156 14.09 -30.54 11.53
N PHE A 157 13.89 -30.60 10.21
CA PHE A 157 12.61 -31.02 9.63
C PHE A 157 12.28 -32.47 10.00
N GLU A 158 13.24 -33.39 9.93
CA GLU A 158 13.05 -34.78 10.37
C GLU A 158 12.73 -34.87 11.86
N ALA A 159 13.37 -34.07 12.71
CA ALA A 159 13.09 -34.03 14.14
C ALA A 159 11.66 -33.54 14.44
N GLU A 160 11.21 -32.48 13.77
CA GLU A 160 9.82 -31.98 13.86
C GLU A 160 8.81 -33.01 13.33
N LEU A 161 9.13 -33.67 12.21
CA LEU A 161 8.31 -34.74 11.67
C LEU A 161 8.20 -35.90 12.68
N THR A 162 9.31 -36.28 13.30
CA THR A 162 9.37 -37.36 14.30
C THR A 162 8.57 -37.01 15.55
N LYS A 163 8.57 -35.75 16.01
CA LYS A 163 7.71 -35.29 17.12
C LYS A 163 6.22 -35.53 16.85
N GLY A 164 5.77 -35.33 15.60
CA GLY A 164 4.41 -35.65 15.19
C GLY A 164 4.12 -37.16 15.11
N ILE A 165 5.11 -37.95 14.69
CA ILE A 165 5.02 -39.40 14.50
C ILE A 165 5.07 -40.18 15.82
N GLN A 166 5.57 -39.62 16.92
CA GLN A 166 5.64 -40.30 18.24
C GLN A 166 4.30 -40.81 18.77
N SER A 167 3.17 -40.34 18.23
CA SER A 167 1.83 -40.83 18.58
C SER A 167 1.24 -41.83 17.57
N VAL A 168 1.95 -42.14 16.47
CA VAL A 168 1.39 -42.71 15.24
C VAL A 168 1.99 -44.10 15.00
N SER A 169 1.16 -45.10 14.70
CA SER A 169 1.62 -46.47 14.42
C SER A 169 1.86 -46.68 12.92
N MET A 170 3.03 -47.19 12.52
CA MET A 170 3.29 -47.53 11.12
C MET A 170 2.40 -48.71 10.69
N ILE A 171 1.60 -48.52 9.65
CA ILE A 171 0.67 -49.55 9.13
C ILE A 171 1.35 -50.38 8.04
N GLY A 172 2.20 -49.75 7.24
CA GLY A 172 2.88 -50.42 6.13
C GLY A 172 3.37 -49.46 5.05
N ASN A 173 3.86 -50.03 3.95
CA ASN A 173 4.33 -49.28 2.79
C ASN A 173 3.38 -49.48 1.61
N ILE A 174 2.90 -48.40 1.00
CA ILE A 174 2.02 -48.43 -0.17
C ILE A 174 2.66 -47.56 -1.27
N LEU A 175 3.02 -48.15 -2.40
CA LEU A 175 3.62 -47.46 -3.55
C LEU A 175 4.91 -46.67 -3.21
N GLY A 176 5.71 -47.20 -2.27
CA GLY A 176 6.93 -46.56 -1.79
C GLY A 176 6.69 -45.41 -0.80
N TRP A 177 5.45 -45.26 -0.31
CA TRP A 177 5.11 -44.34 0.79
C TRP A 177 4.97 -45.13 2.08
N ASP A 178 5.63 -44.67 3.14
CA ASP A 178 5.40 -45.18 4.48
C ASP A 178 4.12 -44.55 5.04
N VAL A 179 3.17 -45.40 5.41
CA VAL A 179 1.83 -45.02 5.86
C VAL A 179 1.74 -45.19 7.37
N TYR A 180 1.37 -44.11 8.05
CA TYR A 180 1.26 -44.08 9.50
C TYR A 180 -0.19 -43.76 9.94
N ARG A 181 -0.73 -44.53 10.91
CA ARG A 181 -2.04 -44.32 11.53
C ARG A 181 -1.94 -43.45 12.77
N ALA A 182 -2.55 -42.27 12.75
CA ALA A 182 -2.65 -41.47 13.97
C ALA A 182 -3.75 -42.02 14.88
N PRO A 183 -3.66 -41.84 16.21
CA PRO A 183 -4.74 -42.18 17.13
C PRO A 183 -5.99 -41.38 16.78
N LEU A 184 -7.16 -41.98 17.00
CA LEU A 184 -8.44 -41.31 16.80
C LEU A 184 -8.55 -40.15 17.80
N VAL A 185 -8.64 -38.92 17.31
CA VAL A 185 -8.87 -37.75 18.15
C VAL A 185 -10.37 -37.46 18.10
N THR A 186 -11.04 -37.60 19.23
CA THR A 186 -12.45 -37.22 19.40
C THR A 186 -12.51 -35.75 19.77
N ASN A 187 -13.17 -34.93 18.96
CA ASN A 187 -13.48 -33.54 19.30
C ASN A 187 -15.00 -33.36 19.26
N ASP A 188 -15.57 -32.98 20.41
CA ASP A 188 -16.98 -32.61 20.64
C ASP A 188 -17.96 -33.17 19.60
N ASN A 189 -18.21 -34.48 19.68
CA ASN A 189 -19.15 -35.28 18.88
C ASN A 189 -18.75 -35.65 17.44
N SER A 190 -17.48 -35.48 17.05
CA SER A 190 -16.95 -35.98 15.79
C SER A 190 -15.68 -36.84 15.97
N VAL A 191 -15.61 -37.93 15.22
CA VAL A 191 -14.42 -38.81 15.17
C VAL A 191 -13.61 -38.44 13.94
N LEU A 192 -12.44 -37.83 14.12
CA LEU A 192 -11.53 -37.49 13.03
C LEU A 192 -10.41 -38.54 12.96
N GLN A 193 -10.34 -39.26 11.84
CA GLN A 193 -9.23 -40.15 11.53
C GLN A 193 -8.21 -39.38 10.67
N ARG A 194 -7.01 -39.13 11.22
CA ARG A 194 -5.90 -38.50 10.51
C ARG A 194 -4.94 -39.59 10.00
N VAL A 195 -4.60 -39.54 8.71
CA VAL A 195 -3.59 -40.42 8.09
C VAL A 195 -2.43 -39.55 7.63
N GLN A 196 -1.20 -39.97 7.93
CA GLN A 196 0.03 -39.29 7.49
C GLN A 196 0.79 -40.20 6.52
N LEU A 197 1.24 -39.62 5.41
CA LEU A 197 1.99 -40.30 4.35
C LEU A 197 3.35 -39.62 4.19
N ALA A 198 4.43 -40.40 4.16
CA ALA A 198 5.78 -39.89 3.93
C ALA A 198 6.50 -40.68 2.83
N LYS A 199 7.27 -39.99 1.97
CA LYS A 199 8.11 -40.60 0.94
C LYS A 199 9.43 -39.86 0.83
N ARG A 200 10.52 -40.62 0.81
CA ARG A 200 11.88 -40.11 0.65
C ARG A 200 12.27 -40.23 -0.82
N MET A 201 12.67 -39.12 -1.42
CA MET A 201 13.20 -39.09 -2.78
C MET A 201 14.70 -38.82 -2.67
N CYS A 202 15.51 -39.85 -2.87
CA CYS A 202 16.96 -39.68 -2.95
C CYS A 202 17.31 -39.44 -4.42
N TYR A 203 17.61 -38.20 -4.78
CA TYR A 203 18.27 -37.89 -6.05
C TYR A 203 19.76 -37.75 -5.77
N PRO A 204 20.62 -38.58 -6.38
CA PRO A 204 22.05 -38.29 -6.37
C PRO A 204 22.27 -36.99 -7.15
N LEU A 205 22.81 -35.96 -6.48
CA LEU A 205 23.13 -34.68 -7.10
C LEU A 205 24.45 -34.75 -7.93
N ASP A 206 25.11 -35.91 -7.95
CA ASP A 206 26.48 -36.04 -8.44
C ASP A 206 26.62 -36.31 -9.96
N ASP A 207 25.53 -36.28 -10.74
CA ASP A 207 25.57 -36.55 -12.19
C ASP A 207 25.46 -35.29 -13.09
N LEU A 208 25.72 -34.09 -12.57
CA LEU A 208 25.66 -32.82 -13.34
C LEU A 208 26.92 -31.96 -13.23
N LEU A 209 28.10 -32.59 -13.27
CA LEU A 209 29.38 -31.93 -13.56
C LEU A 209 30.15 -32.66 -14.66
#